data_AF-Q0CFS7-F1
#
_entry.id   AF-Q0CFS7-F1
#
_cell.length_a   1.000
_cell.length_b   1.000
_cell.length_c   1.000
_cell.angle_alpha   90.00
_cell.angle_beta   90.00
_cell.angle_gamma   90.00
#
_symmetry.space_group_name_H-M   'P 1'
#
loop_
_entity.id
_entity.type
_entity.pdbx_description
1 polymer ?
#
loop_
_entity_poly.entity_id
_entity_poly.type
_entity_poly.pdbx_seq_one_letter_code
_entity_poly.pdbx_strand_id
1 'polypeptide(L)'
;MYYRPRLRHHAKALLRLLGKGENMKELTTCLKAFLDGGISPSALVKMIDDLGYRTDFYAQQKNIFSPIQVHRQGREMEYICRPRHSFATFWEAAREIAGLKRVKIVLLPGFESRKVAAEFSQLKHHSVKHPERLDAELRKPKWVHAEMRMILHLFSTDAVARIFPYLGISKKTCLLCGHVLSQFAVQARNNHGKIYGQWTLPRAIAIPAAIHGKLDTAIQKLRDVLHHECNAEDNERLAPIKESTISTPVAERQVIWSPFNRSNPEPRLHSREMEWLSQGHIRNIAGRKNPTEYKGSEALPSDVTDDERYSDTGVFEPGPEEDNRPSCRKCGVRNDSLISCQKCNSALYCDKACLEKDWIRHKPLCRLGRPLDVVDDFIQACHEKTVPTDNDVAMAFGFCFFISGADRQRLFRLYCDLINQWGVSEEELRQAWKSDKLRELIQFRGSQVPCSIIRHEVRWLVQHDRFGSGVVTNFGTVLETSRHILNPLDRTVPWQTLKPREKHEAYVFWCQIRNGLMPDVDEDNWIFLGFCTASDASETQGLAQLYRLLVQRANFEDFWQARASSKMVELFQKHGLGDEIRTVRNFKLLMSAISTWHQNASGAVEPS
;
A
#
# COMPACT_ATOMS: atom_id res chain seq x y z
N MET A 1 11.86 -38.36 7.49
CA MET A 1 12.65 -37.76 8.59
C MET A 1 11.84 -36.63 9.19
N TYR A 2 11.52 -36.72 10.48
CA TYR A 2 10.55 -35.85 11.16
C TYR A 2 11.01 -35.64 12.60
N TYR A 3 10.71 -34.50 13.22
CA TYR A 3 11.11 -34.18 14.59
C TYR A 3 10.39 -35.10 15.60
N ARG A 4 10.99 -36.27 15.87
CA ARG A 4 10.43 -37.36 16.70
C ARG A 4 9.97 -36.88 18.09
N PRO A 5 10.67 -35.99 18.80
CA PRO A 5 10.21 -35.47 20.09
C PRO A 5 8.87 -34.73 20.02
N ARG A 6 8.68 -33.85 19.02
CA ARG A 6 7.41 -33.11 18.83
C ARG A 6 6.28 -34.01 18.38
N LEU A 7 6.56 -34.97 17.49
CA LEU A 7 5.55 -35.97 17.14
C LEU A 7 5.13 -36.79 18.35
N ARG A 8 6.05 -37.17 19.23
CA ARG A 8 5.71 -37.87 20.49
C ARG A 8 4.87 -36.98 21.40
N HIS A 9 5.14 -35.68 21.45
CA HIS A 9 4.31 -34.72 22.20
C HIS A 9 2.87 -34.69 21.68
N HIS A 10 2.67 -34.41 20.40
CA HIS A 10 1.32 -34.35 19.79
C HIS A 10 0.62 -35.72 19.79
N ALA A 11 1.35 -36.81 19.56
CA ALA A 11 0.78 -38.15 19.65
C ALA A 11 0.31 -38.50 21.07
N LYS A 12 1.05 -38.09 22.12
CA LYS A 12 0.60 -38.23 23.52
C LYS A 12 -0.62 -37.36 23.81
N ALA A 13 -0.65 -36.12 23.31
CA ALA A 13 -1.77 -35.21 23.49
C ALA A 13 -3.04 -35.76 22.82
N LEU A 14 -2.94 -36.20 21.57
CA LEU A 14 -4.04 -36.81 20.83
C LEU A 14 -4.54 -38.10 21.49
N LEU A 15 -3.63 -38.96 21.96
CA LEU A 15 -4.00 -40.18 22.68
C LEU A 15 -4.77 -39.89 23.98
N ARG A 16 -4.40 -38.81 24.71
CA ARG A 16 -5.16 -38.36 25.90
C ARG A 16 -6.56 -37.88 25.53
N LEU A 17 -6.72 -37.18 24.40
CA LEU A 17 -8.01 -36.67 23.92
C LEU A 17 -8.96 -37.77 23.45
N LEU A 18 -8.44 -38.92 23.00
CA LEU A 18 -9.23 -40.08 22.59
C LEU A 18 -9.73 -40.91 23.79
N GLY A 19 -9.10 -40.79 24.96
CA GLY A 19 -9.49 -41.49 26.19
C GLY A 19 -9.08 -42.97 26.23
N LYS A 20 -9.61 -43.72 27.21
CA LYS A 20 -9.26 -45.14 27.47
C LYS A 20 -10.22 -46.16 26.82
N GLY A 21 -11.21 -45.71 26.03
CA GLY A 21 -12.23 -46.59 25.42
C GLY A 21 -11.81 -47.20 24.08
N GLU A 22 -12.58 -48.17 23.58
CA GLU A 22 -12.39 -48.82 22.27
C GLU A 22 -12.67 -47.91 21.06
N ASN A 23 -13.06 -46.66 21.31
CA ASN A 23 -13.37 -45.67 20.28
C ASN A 23 -12.13 -45.36 19.44
N MET A 24 -12.30 -45.32 18.11
CA MET A 24 -11.23 -45.02 17.14
C MET A 24 -10.03 -45.98 17.25
N LYS A 25 -10.29 -47.30 17.34
CA LYS A 25 -9.28 -48.37 17.51
C LYS A 25 -8.11 -48.28 16.54
N GLU A 26 -8.35 -47.96 15.26
CA GLU A 26 -7.31 -47.77 14.24
C GLU A 26 -6.32 -46.65 14.64
N LEU A 27 -6.83 -45.46 14.96
CA LEU A 27 -6.03 -44.30 15.35
C LEU A 27 -5.30 -44.52 16.68
N THR A 28 -5.99 -45.06 17.69
CA THR A 28 -5.43 -45.35 19.01
C THR A 28 -4.30 -46.38 18.94
N THR A 29 -4.46 -47.43 18.12
CA THR A 29 -3.43 -48.46 17.91
C THR A 29 -2.20 -47.88 17.24
N CYS A 30 -2.39 -47.06 16.21
CA CYS A 30 -1.30 -46.36 15.52
C CYS A 30 -0.49 -45.45 16.45
N LEU A 31 -1.17 -44.62 17.25
CA LEU A 31 -0.53 -43.71 18.19
C LEU A 31 0.31 -44.47 19.24
N LYS A 32 -0.23 -45.55 19.80
CA LYS A 32 0.50 -46.41 20.74
C LYS A 32 1.72 -47.06 20.08
N ALA A 33 1.55 -47.67 18.90
CA ALA A 33 2.64 -48.27 18.14
C ALA A 33 3.77 -47.27 17.84
N PHE A 34 3.46 -45.99 17.59
CA PHE A 34 4.48 -44.96 17.40
C PHE A 34 5.21 -44.60 18.69
N LEU A 35 4.47 -44.46 19.80
CA LEU A 35 5.04 -44.14 21.10
C LEU A 35 5.94 -45.27 21.62
N ASP A 36 5.60 -46.52 21.33
CA ASP A 36 6.40 -47.70 21.67
C ASP A 36 7.56 -47.94 20.69
N GLY A 37 7.61 -47.17 19.59
CA GLY A 37 8.68 -47.22 18.60
C GLY A 37 8.52 -48.28 17.52
N GLY A 38 7.38 -48.96 17.48
CA GLY A 38 7.02 -49.97 16.47
C GLY A 38 6.71 -49.41 15.08
N ILE A 39 6.40 -48.11 14.95
CA ILE A 39 6.25 -47.46 13.65
C ILE A 39 7.13 -46.21 13.50
N SER A 40 7.59 -45.95 12.27
CA SER A 40 8.42 -44.80 11.96
C SER A 40 7.61 -43.49 12.00
N PRO A 41 8.26 -42.33 12.27
CA PRO A 41 7.63 -41.02 12.14
C PRO A 41 6.90 -40.79 10.81
N SER A 42 7.46 -41.30 9.70
CA SER A 42 6.86 -41.13 8.37
C SER A 42 5.60 -41.96 8.20
N ALA A 43 5.56 -43.16 8.80
CA ALA A 43 4.40 -44.04 8.76
C ALA A 43 3.24 -43.47 9.59
N LEU A 44 3.54 -42.93 10.79
CA LEU A 44 2.55 -42.24 11.61
C LEU A 44 1.90 -41.08 10.84
N VAL A 45 2.73 -40.18 10.30
CA VAL A 45 2.27 -38.99 9.60
C VAL A 45 1.41 -39.38 8.41
N LYS A 46 1.85 -40.35 7.59
CA LYS A 46 1.07 -40.83 6.45
C LYS A 46 -0.29 -41.37 6.87
N MET A 47 -0.35 -42.19 7.91
CA MET A 47 -1.62 -42.78 8.35
C MET A 47 -2.60 -41.72 8.89
N ILE A 48 -2.11 -40.75 9.66
CA ILE A 48 -2.95 -39.65 10.18
C ILE A 48 -3.42 -38.74 9.05
N ASP A 49 -2.57 -38.49 8.06
CA ASP A 49 -2.91 -37.75 6.84
C ASP A 49 -4.03 -38.48 6.06
N ASP A 50 -3.86 -39.78 5.80
CA ASP A 50 -4.85 -40.61 5.11
C ASP A 50 -6.19 -40.65 5.88
N LEU A 51 -6.17 -40.71 7.20
CA LEU A 51 -7.38 -40.64 8.05
C LEU A 51 -8.08 -39.28 7.95
N GLY A 52 -7.34 -38.18 7.85
CA GLY A 52 -7.89 -36.82 7.72
C GLY A 52 -8.67 -36.61 6.42
N TYR A 53 -8.39 -37.36 5.35
CA TYR A 53 -9.13 -37.29 4.09
C TYR A 53 -10.36 -38.21 4.01
N ARG A 54 -10.55 -39.10 4.99
CA ARG A 54 -11.71 -39.99 5.03
C ARG A 54 -12.96 -39.22 5.46
N THR A 55 -14.01 -39.24 4.62
CA THR A 55 -15.25 -38.48 4.86
C THR A 55 -16.05 -39.01 6.06
N ASP A 56 -15.95 -40.30 6.36
CA ASP A 56 -16.60 -40.97 7.48
C ASP A 56 -15.88 -40.74 8.82
N PHE A 57 -14.58 -40.41 8.80
CA PHE A 57 -13.77 -40.24 10.01
C PHE A 57 -14.29 -39.13 10.93
N TYR A 58 -14.57 -37.95 10.39
CA TYR A 58 -15.11 -36.83 11.19
C TYR A 58 -16.57 -37.05 11.61
N ALA A 59 -17.35 -37.80 10.82
CA ALA A 59 -18.71 -38.18 11.19
C ALA A 59 -18.69 -39.14 12.39
N GLN A 60 -17.79 -40.13 12.38
CA GLN A 60 -17.57 -41.04 13.52
C GLN A 60 -17.09 -40.28 14.76
N GLN A 61 -16.18 -39.30 14.61
CA GLN A 61 -15.74 -38.46 15.72
C GLN A 61 -16.87 -37.64 16.34
N LYS A 62 -17.74 -37.03 15.52
CA LYS A 62 -18.89 -36.25 15.99
C LYS A 62 -19.95 -37.07 16.72
N ASN A 63 -20.08 -38.36 16.39
CA ASN A 63 -20.99 -39.28 17.06
C ASN A 63 -20.50 -39.71 18.45
N ILE A 64 -19.19 -39.61 18.71
CA ILE A 64 -18.54 -40.16 19.90
C ILE A 64 -18.09 -39.06 20.87
N PHE A 65 -17.69 -37.90 20.35
CA PHE A 65 -17.05 -36.84 21.13
C PHE A 65 -17.79 -35.51 21.02
N SER A 66 -17.67 -34.66 22.05
CA SER A 66 -18.20 -33.30 21.99
C SER A 66 -17.52 -32.45 20.90
N PRO A 67 -18.18 -31.42 20.34
CA PRO A 67 -17.60 -30.57 19.31
C PRO A 67 -16.23 -29.97 19.69
N ILE A 68 -16.03 -29.61 20.96
CA ILE A 68 -14.76 -29.08 21.47
C ILE A 68 -13.65 -30.12 21.43
N GLN A 69 -13.95 -31.37 21.79
CA GLN A 69 -13.00 -32.48 21.73
C GLN A 69 -12.64 -32.82 20.29
N VAL A 70 -13.63 -32.89 19.38
CA VAL A 70 -13.40 -33.13 17.95
C VAL A 70 -12.49 -32.05 17.37
N HIS A 71 -12.75 -30.76 17.68
CA HIS A 71 -11.89 -29.66 17.23
C HIS A 71 -10.44 -29.79 17.76
N ARG A 72 -10.27 -30.10 19.05
CA ARG A 72 -8.93 -30.30 19.64
C ARG A 72 -8.19 -31.50 19.03
N GLN A 73 -8.89 -32.61 18.79
CA GLN A 73 -8.33 -33.80 18.13
C GLN A 73 -7.88 -33.45 16.70
N GLY A 74 -8.71 -32.74 15.94
CA GLY A 74 -8.37 -32.23 14.60
C GLY A 74 -7.09 -31.40 14.61
N ARG A 75 -6.95 -30.45 15.55
CA ARG A 75 -5.72 -29.64 15.66
C ARG A 75 -4.46 -30.47 15.94
N GLU A 76 -4.54 -31.48 16.81
CA GLU A 76 -3.38 -32.32 17.09
C GLU A 76 -2.97 -33.17 15.87
N MET A 77 -3.96 -33.70 15.13
CA MET A 77 -3.72 -34.39 13.86
C MET A 77 -3.07 -33.45 12.84
N GLU A 78 -3.58 -32.23 12.71
CA GLU A 78 -3.00 -31.19 11.87
C GLU A 78 -1.55 -30.87 12.28
N TYR A 79 -1.26 -30.73 13.59
CA TYR A 79 0.12 -30.48 14.05
C TYR A 79 1.07 -31.64 13.73
N ILE A 80 0.58 -32.87 13.70
CA ILE A 80 1.33 -34.05 13.30
C ILE A 80 1.64 -34.00 11.79
N CYS A 81 0.66 -33.68 10.95
CA CYS A 81 0.82 -33.65 9.49
C CYS A 81 1.51 -32.38 8.96
N ARG A 82 1.47 -31.29 9.73
CA ARG A 82 1.92 -29.95 9.34
C ARG A 82 3.30 -29.92 8.68
N PRO A 83 4.39 -30.47 9.25
CA PRO A 83 5.70 -30.38 8.60
C PRO A 83 5.76 -31.01 7.21
N ARG A 84 4.93 -32.02 6.92
CA ARG A 84 4.84 -32.68 5.61
C ARG A 84 4.07 -31.81 4.63
N HIS A 85 2.88 -31.33 5.02
CA HIS A 85 2.08 -30.44 4.18
C HIS A 85 2.81 -29.13 3.89
N SER A 86 3.32 -28.45 4.93
CA SER A 86 4.09 -27.23 4.76
C SER A 86 5.35 -27.45 3.92
N PHE A 87 6.04 -28.59 4.05
CA PHE A 87 7.17 -28.93 3.17
C PHE A 87 6.73 -29.14 1.72
N ALA A 88 5.65 -29.90 1.48
CA ALA A 88 5.15 -30.18 0.14
C ALA A 88 4.71 -28.88 -0.56
N THR A 89 3.87 -28.08 0.10
CA THR A 89 3.42 -26.77 -0.41
C THR A 89 4.60 -25.85 -0.67
N PHE A 90 5.57 -25.76 0.25
CA PHE A 90 6.76 -24.95 0.04
C PHE A 90 7.63 -25.47 -1.11
N TRP A 91 7.81 -26.78 -1.22
CA TRP A 91 8.60 -27.43 -2.25
C TRP A 91 8.01 -27.16 -3.63
N GLU A 92 6.71 -27.38 -3.81
CA GLU A 92 5.95 -27.12 -5.04
C GLU A 92 6.08 -25.65 -5.45
N ALA A 93 5.73 -24.73 -4.55
CA ALA A 93 5.87 -23.29 -4.77
C ALA A 93 7.30 -22.88 -5.14
N ALA A 94 8.31 -23.46 -4.49
CA ALA A 94 9.71 -23.17 -4.77
C ALA A 94 10.18 -23.67 -6.14
N ARG A 95 9.50 -24.66 -6.76
CA ARG A 95 9.82 -25.08 -8.15
C ARG A 95 9.32 -24.09 -9.19
N GLU A 96 8.29 -23.33 -8.87
CA GLU A 96 7.70 -22.31 -9.74
C GLU A 96 8.42 -20.96 -9.61
N ILE A 97 9.03 -20.69 -8.46
CA ILE A 97 9.82 -19.48 -8.24
C ILE A 97 11.21 -19.63 -8.87
N ALA A 98 11.50 -18.87 -9.93
CA ALA A 98 12.77 -18.92 -10.67
C ALA A 98 14.04 -18.91 -9.78
N GLY A 99 14.04 -18.09 -8.72
CA GLY A 99 15.16 -17.98 -7.77
C GLY A 99 15.31 -19.13 -6.78
N LEU A 100 14.28 -19.95 -6.60
CA LEU A 100 14.26 -21.10 -5.67
C LEU A 100 14.28 -22.44 -6.39
N LYS A 101 14.03 -22.46 -7.71
CA LYS A 101 13.95 -23.67 -8.54
C LYS A 101 15.20 -24.55 -8.50
N ARG A 102 16.38 -23.95 -8.30
CA ARG A 102 17.66 -24.67 -8.22
C ARG A 102 18.12 -24.98 -6.79
N VAL A 103 17.39 -24.50 -5.77
CA VAL A 103 17.75 -24.72 -4.37
C VAL A 103 17.39 -26.14 -3.97
N LYS A 104 18.33 -26.84 -3.31
CA LYS A 104 18.05 -28.13 -2.67
C LYS A 104 17.29 -27.89 -1.38
N ILE A 105 16.02 -28.28 -1.36
CA ILE A 105 15.15 -28.14 -0.19
C ILE A 105 15.00 -29.51 0.46
N VAL A 106 15.28 -29.63 1.76
CA VAL A 106 15.21 -30.91 2.47
C VAL A 106 14.45 -30.73 3.77
N LEU A 107 13.59 -31.70 4.08
CA LEU A 107 12.94 -31.76 5.39
C LEU A 107 13.95 -32.32 6.41
N LEU A 108 14.44 -31.47 7.30
CA LEU A 108 15.41 -31.87 8.31
C LEU A 108 14.77 -32.81 9.36
N PRO A 109 15.51 -33.80 9.90
CA PRO A 109 15.02 -34.71 10.94
C PRO A 109 14.69 -34.03 12.29
N GLY A 110 14.93 -32.72 12.40
CA GLY A 110 14.78 -31.94 13.63
C GLY A 110 15.96 -32.15 14.58
N PHE A 111 16.52 -31.07 15.09
CA PHE A 111 17.61 -31.08 16.07
C PHE A 111 17.05 -30.73 17.46
N GLU A 112 17.71 -31.17 18.53
CA GLU A 112 17.37 -30.71 19.87
C GLU A 112 17.52 -29.19 19.99
N SER A 113 16.63 -28.56 20.75
CA SER A 113 16.68 -27.12 20.99
C SER A 113 17.92 -26.79 21.84
N ARG A 114 18.96 -26.25 21.21
CA ARG A 114 20.12 -25.69 21.92
C ARG A 114 19.73 -24.35 22.54
N LYS A 115 19.97 -24.16 23.85
CA LYS A 115 19.92 -22.84 24.48
C LYS A 115 20.98 -21.96 23.81
N VAL A 116 20.56 -20.83 23.25
CA VAL A 116 21.46 -19.81 22.70
C VAL A 116 21.67 -18.78 23.80
N ALA A 117 22.91 -18.58 24.23
CA ALA A 117 23.24 -17.51 25.16
C ALA A 117 22.89 -16.16 24.51
N ALA A 118 22.11 -15.34 25.21
CA ALA A 118 21.81 -13.98 24.80
C ALA A 118 22.96 -13.08 25.23
N GLU A 119 24.12 -13.23 24.60
CA GLU A 119 25.21 -12.27 24.78
C GLU A 119 25.01 -11.12 23.79
N PHE A 120 24.52 -9.99 24.31
CA PHE A 120 24.47 -8.72 23.60
C PHE A 120 25.80 -8.02 23.79
N SER A 121 26.64 -8.05 22.75
CA SER A 121 27.87 -7.24 22.71
C SER A 121 27.52 -5.83 22.23
N GLN A 122 27.78 -4.82 23.05
CA GLN A 122 27.66 -3.42 22.65
C GLN A 122 28.70 -3.08 21.58
N LEU A 123 28.26 -2.71 20.38
CA LEU A 123 29.12 -2.22 19.30
C LEU A 123 29.29 -0.71 19.41
N LYS A 124 30.55 -0.26 19.43
CA LYS A 124 30.91 1.17 19.44
C LYS A 124 30.39 1.89 18.19
N HIS A 125 29.98 3.13 18.41
CA HIS A 125 29.50 4.06 17.37
C HIS A 125 30.51 4.20 16.23
N HIS A 126 30.05 3.95 15.01
CA HIS A 126 30.66 4.49 13.80
C HIS A 126 29.64 5.43 13.17
N SER A 127 29.96 6.73 13.20
CA SER A 127 29.24 7.78 12.50
C SER A 127 29.35 7.49 11.00
N VAL A 128 28.23 7.22 10.34
CA VAL A 128 28.21 7.04 8.88
C VAL A 128 28.34 8.41 8.23
N LYS A 129 29.59 8.82 8.02
CA LYS A 129 29.96 9.87 7.07
C LYS A 129 30.07 9.20 5.69
N HIS A 130 29.88 9.97 4.62
CA HIS A 130 30.14 9.66 3.19
C HIS A 130 28.89 9.49 2.28
N PRO A 131 28.56 10.50 1.44
CA PRO A 131 27.46 10.45 0.45
C PRO A 131 27.71 9.57 -0.76
N GLU A 132 28.96 9.37 -1.17
CA GLU A 132 29.30 8.43 -2.24
C GLU A 132 28.83 7.02 -1.88
N ARG A 133 28.83 6.71 -0.59
CA ARG A 133 28.30 5.48 -0.06
C ARG A 133 26.79 5.41 -0.22
N LEU A 134 26.03 6.47 0.07
CA LEU A 134 24.57 6.47 -0.12
C LEU A 134 24.21 6.34 -1.60
N ASP A 135 24.82 7.13 -2.47
CA ASP A 135 24.61 7.06 -3.93
C ASP A 135 24.97 5.67 -4.47
N ALA A 136 26.07 5.06 -3.98
CA ALA A 136 26.42 3.69 -4.29
C ALA A 136 25.41 2.68 -3.72
N GLU A 137 24.94 2.84 -2.48
CA GLU A 137 23.94 1.98 -1.83
C GLU A 137 22.57 2.04 -2.54
N LEU A 138 22.17 3.21 -3.06
CA LEU A 138 20.92 3.41 -3.82
C LEU A 138 20.98 2.75 -5.19
N ARG A 139 22.15 2.75 -5.83
CA ARG A 139 22.40 2.06 -7.11
C ARG A 139 22.54 0.55 -6.97
N LYS A 140 22.72 0.02 -5.76
CA LYS A 140 22.78 -1.43 -5.58
C LYS A 140 21.47 -2.07 -6.01
N PRO A 141 21.55 -3.28 -6.62
CA PRO A 141 20.36 -4.01 -6.98
C PRO A 141 19.49 -4.20 -5.73
N LYS A 142 18.18 -3.98 -5.92
CA LYS A 142 17.20 -4.25 -4.87
C LYS A 142 16.90 -5.75 -4.83
N TRP A 143 16.75 -6.27 -3.63
CA TRP A 143 16.62 -7.68 -3.33
C TRP A 143 15.25 -7.98 -2.75
N VAL A 144 14.54 -8.91 -3.37
CA VAL A 144 13.33 -9.48 -2.77
C VAL A 144 13.76 -10.62 -1.87
N HIS A 145 13.46 -10.49 -0.58
CA HIS A 145 13.76 -11.53 0.38
C HIS A 145 12.96 -12.81 0.10
N ALA A 146 13.51 -13.96 0.47
CA ALA A 146 12.89 -15.26 0.19
C ALA A 146 11.50 -15.39 0.83
N GLU A 147 11.30 -14.83 2.03
CA GLU A 147 10.00 -14.71 2.70
C GLU A 147 8.99 -13.99 1.82
N MET A 148 9.39 -12.83 1.28
CA MET A 148 8.50 -12.04 0.43
C MET A 148 8.18 -12.74 -0.88
N ARG A 149 9.17 -13.36 -1.54
CA ARG A 149 8.90 -14.11 -2.78
C ARG A 149 7.92 -15.25 -2.56
N MET A 150 8.09 -16.00 -1.48
CA MET A 150 7.26 -17.15 -1.18
C MET A 150 5.84 -16.74 -0.80
N ILE A 151 5.68 -15.78 0.12
CA ILE A 151 4.33 -15.40 0.56
C ILE A 151 3.52 -14.77 -0.57
N LEU A 152 4.14 -13.94 -1.40
CA LEU A 152 3.48 -13.32 -2.56
C LEU A 152 3.09 -14.36 -3.61
N HIS A 153 3.92 -15.37 -3.83
CA HIS A 153 3.57 -16.47 -4.72
C HIS A 153 2.43 -17.32 -4.14
N LEU A 154 2.42 -17.61 -2.85
CA LEU A 154 1.32 -18.34 -2.23
C LEU A 154 0.00 -17.56 -2.27
N PHE A 155 0.04 -16.22 -2.19
CA PHE A 155 -1.15 -15.41 -2.44
C PHE A 155 -1.62 -15.53 -3.89
N SER A 156 -0.69 -15.58 -4.85
CA SER A 156 -1.04 -15.70 -6.28
C SER A 156 -1.75 -17.01 -6.64
N THR A 157 -1.47 -18.08 -5.88
CA THR A 157 -2.02 -19.42 -6.12
C THR A 157 -3.12 -19.81 -5.13
N ASP A 158 -3.59 -18.87 -4.30
CA ASP A 158 -4.52 -19.10 -3.19
C ASP A 158 -4.09 -20.26 -2.26
N ALA A 159 -2.78 -20.46 -2.14
CA ALA A 159 -2.18 -21.56 -1.39
C ALA A 159 -1.77 -21.16 0.04
N VAL A 160 -2.07 -19.92 0.48
CA VAL A 160 -1.71 -19.46 1.83
C VAL A 160 -2.42 -20.26 2.91
N ALA A 161 -3.68 -20.66 2.71
CA ALA A 161 -4.36 -21.54 3.66
C ALA A 161 -3.66 -22.91 3.84
N ARG A 162 -2.86 -23.35 2.85
CA ARG A 162 -2.12 -24.62 2.88
C ARG A 162 -0.81 -24.53 3.67
N ILE A 163 -0.26 -23.33 3.83
CA ILE A 163 0.81 -23.08 4.81
C ILE A 163 0.16 -22.83 6.17
N PHE A 164 0.07 -23.86 7.00
CA PHE A 164 -0.29 -23.74 8.42
C PHE A 164 0.37 -22.48 9.00
N PRO A 165 -0.36 -21.47 9.52
CA PRO A 165 -0.07 -20.02 9.50
C PRO A 165 1.35 -19.64 9.96
N TYR A 166 2.35 -20.03 9.19
CA TYR A 166 3.74 -20.07 9.58
C TYR A 166 4.63 -20.26 8.37
N LEU A 167 5.57 -19.34 8.19
CA LEU A 167 6.52 -19.33 7.11
C LEU A 167 7.94 -19.38 7.67
N GLY A 168 8.57 -20.56 7.59
CA GLY A 168 9.88 -20.84 8.18
C GLY A 168 11.00 -21.02 7.16
N ILE A 169 11.18 -20.05 6.26
CA ILE A 169 12.19 -20.13 5.18
C ILE A 169 13.60 -19.88 5.74
N SER A 170 13.68 -19.09 6.80
CA SER A 170 14.90 -18.70 7.49
C SER A 170 14.88 -19.10 8.96
N LYS A 171 16.03 -18.98 9.64
CA LYS A 171 16.10 -19.18 11.09
C LYS A 171 15.34 -18.08 11.85
N LYS A 172 15.43 -16.83 11.39
CA LYS A 172 14.69 -15.67 11.89
C LYS A 172 14.43 -14.76 10.68
N THR A 173 13.29 -14.09 10.67
CA THR A 173 12.96 -13.10 9.63
C THR A 173 13.68 -11.78 9.89
N CYS A 174 13.90 -10.98 8.84
CA CYS A 174 14.33 -9.59 9.04
C CYS A 174 13.16 -8.74 9.56
N LEU A 175 13.45 -7.52 10.03
CA LEU A 175 12.43 -6.61 10.56
C LEU A 175 11.28 -6.45 9.54
N LEU A 176 11.66 -6.09 8.31
CA LEU A 176 10.74 -5.80 7.20
C LEU A 176 9.84 -6.98 6.84
N CYS A 177 10.41 -8.16 6.59
CA CYS A 177 9.65 -9.37 6.27
C CYS A 177 8.71 -9.77 7.43
N GLY A 178 9.21 -9.71 8.67
CA GLY A 178 8.44 -10.11 9.84
C GLY A 178 7.16 -9.27 10.03
N HIS A 179 7.26 -7.95 9.89
CA HIS A 179 6.10 -7.07 9.99
C HIS A 179 5.09 -7.34 8.88
N VAL A 180 5.52 -7.48 7.62
CA VAL A 180 4.58 -7.77 6.52
C VAL A 180 3.87 -9.10 6.76
N LEU A 181 4.59 -10.17 7.10
CA LEU A 181 3.99 -11.49 7.37
C LEU A 181 2.96 -11.45 8.51
N SER A 182 3.23 -10.67 9.57
CA SER A 182 2.32 -10.55 10.72
C SER A 182 0.93 -10.03 10.34
N GLN A 183 0.85 -9.15 9.34
CA GLN A 183 -0.42 -8.56 8.87
C GLN A 183 -1.31 -9.56 8.15
N PHE A 184 -0.75 -10.68 7.71
CA PHE A 184 -1.47 -11.77 7.05
C PHE A 184 -1.71 -12.96 7.97
N ALA A 185 -1.56 -12.77 9.29
CA ALA A 185 -1.62 -13.84 10.29
C ALA A 185 -0.64 -15.00 10.01
N VAL A 186 0.46 -14.72 9.30
CA VAL A 186 1.52 -15.70 9.03
C VAL A 186 2.61 -15.52 10.07
N GLN A 187 2.79 -16.53 10.91
CA GLN A 187 3.83 -16.52 11.93
C GLN A 187 5.21 -16.82 11.32
N ALA A 188 6.26 -16.40 12.00
CA ALA A 188 7.62 -16.87 11.73
C ALA A 188 8.27 -17.29 13.05
N ARG A 189 9.41 -17.98 12.97
CA ARG A 189 10.09 -18.49 14.17
C ARG A 189 10.43 -17.39 15.17
N ASN A 190 10.98 -16.29 14.65
CA ASN A 190 11.29 -15.05 15.36
C ASN A 190 11.77 -14.01 14.33
N ASN A 191 12.03 -12.78 14.77
CA ASN A 191 12.69 -11.72 14.03
C ASN A 191 14.13 -11.49 14.54
N HIS A 192 15.06 -11.11 13.68
CA HIS A 192 16.43 -10.74 14.06
C HIS A 192 16.69 -9.22 14.07
N GLY A 193 15.66 -8.39 13.83
CA GLY A 193 15.69 -6.93 13.99
C GLY A 193 16.42 -6.15 12.90
N LYS A 194 17.14 -6.82 11.98
CA LYS A 194 17.91 -6.12 10.94
C LYS A 194 16.99 -5.52 9.88
N ILE A 195 17.29 -4.29 9.50
CA ILE A 195 16.69 -3.55 8.39
C ILE A 195 17.66 -3.62 7.20
N TYR A 196 17.14 -3.93 6.00
CA TYR A 196 17.94 -4.02 4.79
C TYR A 196 17.58 -2.86 3.85
N GLY A 197 18.54 -1.97 3.56
CA GLY A 197 18.32 -0.80 2.70
C GLY A 197 18.05 -1.13 1.22
N GLN A 198 18.37 -2.35 0.79
CA GLN A 198 18.07 -2.85 -0.56
C GLN A 198 16.83 -3.74 -0.61
N TRP A 199 16.06 -3.85 0.46
CA TRP A 199 14.83 -4.65 0.47
C TRP A 199 13.78 -4.09 -0.49
N THR A 200 13.07 -4.96 -1.21
CA THR A 200 11.97 -4.57 -2.10
C THR A 200 10.97 -5.70 -2.30
N LEU A 201 9.87 -5.40 -3.00
CA LEU A 201 8.88 -6.35 -3.48
C LEU A 201 9.06 -6.62 -5.00
N PRO A 202 8.56 -7.75 -5.53
CA PRO A 202 8.54 -8.01 -6.97
C PRO A 202 7.74 -6.96 -7.76
N ARG A 203 8.19 -6.65 -8.99
CA ARG A 203 7.61 -5.60 -9.86
C ARG A 203 6.19 -5.89 -10.34
N ALA A 204 5.90 -7.16 -10.61
CA ALA A 204 4.58 -7.64 -10.97
C ALA A 204 4.26 -8.81 -10.07
N ILE A 205 3.14 -8.70 -9.37
CA ILE A 205 2.62 -9.74 -8.51
C ILE A 205 1.19 -9.96 -8.99
N ALA A 206 0.92 -11.11 -9.58
CA ALA A 206 -0.45 -11.53 -9.85
C ALA A 206 -1.06 -11.96 -8.52
N ILE A 207 -1.69 -11.05 -7.79
CA ILE A 207 -2.42 -11.36 -6.56
C ILE A 207 -3.91 -11.12 -6.75
N PRO A 208 -4.78 -11.88 -6.08
CA PRO A 208 -6.22 -11.61 -6.09
C PRO A 208 -6.51 -10.20 -5.52
N ALA A 209 -7.51 -9.50 -6.08
CA ALA A 209 -7.89 -8.15 -5.65
C ALA A 209 -8.17 -8.05 -4.13
N ALA A 210 -8.67 -9.12 -3.51
CA ALA A 210 -8.91 -9.21 -2.06
C ALA A 210 -7.64 -9.08 -1.20
N ILE A 211 -6.46 -9.34 -1.77
CA ILE A 211 -5.15 -9.25 -1.09
C ILE A 211 -4.50 -7.88 -1.29
N HIS A 212 -4.85 -7.13 -2.35
CA HIS A 212 -4.23 -5.84 -2.67
C HIS A 212 -4.31 -4.86 -1.49
N GLY A 213 -5.52 -4.56 -1.03
CA GLY A 213 -5.71 -3.61 0.08
C GLY A 213 -5.05 -4.06 1.39
N LYS A 214 -4.96 -5.38 1.64
CA LYS A 214 -4.24 -5.92 2.81
C LYS A 214 -2.72 -5.75 2.68
N LEU A 215 -2.17 -5.94 1.48
CA LEU A 215 -0.74 -5.71 1.23
C LEU A 215 -0.38 -4.24 1.35
N ASP A 216 -1.19 -3.34 0.77
CA ASP A 216 -0.98 -1.89 0.90
C ASP A 216 -1.02 -1.46 2.37
N THR A 217 -2.04 -1.91 3.12
CA THR A 217 -2.14 -1.67 4.56
C THR A 217 -0.91 -2.22 5.31
N ALA A 218 -0.41 -3.40 4.93
CA ALA A 218 0.75 -3.99 5.58
C ALA A 218 2.04 -3.21 5.34
N ILE A 219 2.21 -2.67 4.14
CA ILE A 219 3.36 -1.83 3.79
C ILE A 219 3.27 -0.46 4.46
N GLN A 220 2.08 0.14 4.53
CA GLN A 220 1.85 1.38 5.28
C GLN A 220 2.19 1.21 6.76
N LYS A 221 1.68 0.16 7.41
CA LYS A 221 2.04 -0.13 8.81
C LYS A 221 3.52 -0.40 9.02
N LEU A 222 4.17 -1.09 8.08
CA LEU A 222 5.62 -1.28 8.14
C LEU A 222 6.35 0.07 8.09
N ARG A 223 5.92 0.99 7.21
CA ARG A 223 6.46 2.35 7.14
C ARG A 223 6.27 3.07 8.48
N ASP A 224 5.09 3.00 9.06
CA ASP A 224 4.77 3.67 10.33
C ASP A 224 5.64 3.12 11.49
N VAL A 225 5.87 1.80 11.52
CA VAL A 225 6.80 1.18 12.48
C VAL A 225 8.22 1.68 12.26
N LEU A 226 8.71 1.70 11.02
CA LEU A 226 10.06 2.21 10.72
C LEU A 226 10.20 3.67 11.16
N HIS A 227 9.17 4.49 10.96
CA HIS A 227 9.15 5.86 11.46
C HIS A 227 9.21 5.88 12.99
N HIS A 228 8.37 5.12 13.68
CA HIS A 228 8.38 5.06 15.14
C HIS A 228 9.75 4.67 15.71
N GLU A 229 10.38 3.62 15.17
CA GLU A 229 11.71 3.14 15.57
C GLU A 229 12.81 4.18 15.28
N CYS A 230 12.72 4.91 14.16
CA CYS A 230 13.61 6.03 13.86
C CYS A 230 13.42 7.23 14.80
N ASN A 231 12.26 7.33 15.47
CA ASN A 231 11.91 8.43 16.37
C ASN A 231 12.22 8.12 17.83
N ALA A 232 12.48 6.85 18.16
CA ALA A 232 12.83 6.44 19.51
C ALA A 232 14.24 6.94 19.88
N GLU A 233 14.35 7.65 21.00
CA GLU A 233 15.61 8.19 21.52
C GLU A 233 16.54 7.08 22.07
N ASP A 234 15.96 5.94 22.49
CA ASP A 234 16.65 4.78 23.05
C ASP A 234 16.88 3.67 22.00
N ASN A 235 17.79 3.91 21.06
CA ASN A 235 18.17 2.90 20.08
C ASN A 235 19.29 1.97 20.62
N GLU A 236 18.93 1.05 21.53
CA GLU A 236 19.84 -0.03 21.92
C GLU A 236 20.17 -0.91 20.70
N ARG A 237 21.44 -0.90 20.28
CA ARG A 237 21.88 -1.69 19.12
C ARG A 237 21.88 -3.18 19.44
N LEU A 238 20.94 -3.91 18.84
CA LEU A 238 20.89 -5.37 18.93
C LEU A 238 22.08 -6.02 18.20
N ALA A 239 22.70 -7.01 18.84
CA ALA A 239 23.81 -7.75 18.24
C ALA A 239 23.36 -8.49 16.95
N PRO A 240 24.17 -8.49 15.89
CA PRO A 240 23.83 -9.17 14.64
C PRO A 240 23.73 -10.69 14.86
N ILE A 241 22.53 -11.24 14.63
CA ILE A 241 22.27 -12.68 14.69
C ILE A 241 22.46 -13.27 13.28
N LYS A 242 22.89 -14.54 13.19
CA LYS A 242 23.05 -15.28 11.93
C LYS A 242 21.86 -15.08 10.98
N GLU A 243 22.18 -14.66 9.77
CA GLU A 243 21.26 -14.11 8.78
C GLU A 243 20.62 -15.16 7.85
N SER A 244 19.54 -14.75 7.20
CA SER A 244 18.84 -15.49 6.14
C SER A 244 19.60 -15.45 4.81
N THR A 245 19.31 -16.41 3.95
CA THR A 245 19.75 -16.40 2.55
C THR A 245 18.97 -15.36 1.77
N ILE A 246 19.66 -14.34 1.23
CA ILE A 246 19.09 -13.39 0.27
C ILE A 246 18.76 -14.16 -1.02
N SER A 247 17.58 -13.95 -1.59
CA SER A 247 17.18 -14.58 -2.87
C SER A 247 17.90 -13.92 -4.05
N THR A 248 17.60 -14.33 -5.29
CA THR A 248 18.13 -13.67 -6.50
C THR A 248 17.66 -12.21 -6.60
N PRO A 249 18.48 -11.31 -7.19
CA PRO A 249 18.11 -9.92 -7.36
C PRO A 249 16.86 -9.80 -8.25
N VAL A 250 16.16 -8.68 -8.16
CA VAL A 250 15.16 -8.36 -9.21
C VAL A 250 15.93 -8.24 -10.53
N ALA A 251 15.42 -8.88 -11.60
CA ALA A 251 16.08 -8.85 -12.91
C ALA A 251 16.46 -7.41 -13.29
N GLU A 252 17.72 -7.21 -13.69
CA GLU A 252 18.20 -5.91 -14.12
C GLU A 252 17.32 -5.38 -15.25
N ARG A 253 16.85 -4.15 -15.07
CA ARG A 253 16.01 -3.49 -16.05
C ARG A 253 16.87 -3.03 -17.21
N GLN A 254 16.34 -3.09 -18.43
CA GLN A 254 16.75 -2.12 -19.45
C GLN A 254 16.49 -0.71 -18.91
N VAL A 255 17.52 0.11 -18.94
CA VAL A 255 17.48 1.51 -18.49
C VAL A 255 16.59 2.29 -19.46
N ILE A 256 15.30 2.36 -19.18
CA ILE A 256 14.45 3.38 -19.80
C ILE A 256 14.70 4.64 -18.99
N TRP A 257 15.51 5.54 -19.53
CA TRP A 257 15.83 6.81 -18.90
C TRP A 257 14.54 7.60 -18.59
N SER A 258 14.34 7.94 -17.31
CA SER A 258 13.25 8.80 -16.84
C SER A 258 13.83 10.15 -16.39
N PRO A 259 13.13 11.28 -16.61
CA PRO A 259 13.54 12.59 -16.08
C PRO A 259 13.75 12.61 -14.56
N PHE A 260 13.06 11.75 -13.82
CA PHE A 260 12.95 11.83 -12.36
C PHE A 260 13.93 10.93 -11.60
N ASN A 261 14.36 9.82 -12.22
CA ASN A 261 15.08 8.77 -11.53
C ASN A 261 16.38 8.40 -12.24
N ARG A 262 17.49 8.47 -11.50
CA ARG A 262 18.79 7.93 -11.94
C ARG A 262 18.98 6.46 -11.56
N SER A 263 18.37 6.04 -10.46
CA SER A 263 18.62 4.75 -9.80
C SER A 263 17.45 3.75 -9.94
N ASN A 264 16.26 4.20 -10.33
CA ASN A 264 15.08 3.35 -10.51
C ASN A 264 14.25 3.76 -11.76
N PRO A 265 14.39 3.09 -12.91
CA PRO A 265 13.78 3.52 -14.18
C PRO A 265 12.23 3.44 -14.27
N GLU A 266 11.48 3.07 -13.21
CA GLU A 266 10.02 3.18 -13.21
C GLU A 266 9.60 4.48 -12.55
N PRO A 267 8.81 5.30 -13.25
CA PRO A 267 7.84 6.12 -12.55
C PRO A 267 6.48 5.90 -13.19
N ARG A 268 5.52 5.40 -12.40
CA ARG A 268 4.10 5.41 -12.77
C ARG A 268 3.59 6.85 -12.70
N LEU A 269 4.02 7.69 -13.64
CA LEU A 269 3.74 9.13 -13.66
C LEU A 269 2.25 9.47 -13.51
N HIS A 270 1.36 8.61 -14.01
CA HIS A 270 -0.08 8.80 -13.81
C HIS A 270 -0.60 8.26 -12.48
N SER A 271 -0.24 7.06 -12.04
CA SER A 271 -0.65 6.56 -10.71
C SER A 271 -0.16 7.47 -9.56
N ARG A 272 1.01 8.11 -9.77
CA ARG A 272 1.65 9.08 -8.87
C ARG A 272 0.81 10.31 -8.54
N GLU A 273 0.04 10.80 -9.52
CA GLU A 273 -0.77 12.02 -9.34
C GLU A 273 -2.15 11.70 -8.76
N MET A 274 -2.64 10.50 -9.03
CA MET A 274 -3.92 9.98 -8.55
C MET A 274 -3.93 9.72 -7.04
N GLU A 275 -2.84 9.15 -6.51
CA GLU A 275 -2.67 8.94 -5.06
C GLU A 275 -2.63 10.28 -4.31
N TRP A 276 -2.05 11.33 -4.91
CA TRP A 276 -2.00 12.67 -4.33
C TRP A 276 -3.34 13.41 -4.38
N LEU A 277 -4.07 13.32 -5.50
CA LEU A 277 -5.42 13.91 -5.64
C LEU A 277 -6.44 13.29 -4.65
N SER A 278 -6.19 12.07 -4.18
CA SER A 278 -7.03 11.40 -3.18
C SER A 278 -6.88 11.97 -1.76
N GLN A 279 -5.81 12.71 -1.46
CA GLN A 279 -5.49 13.21 -0.10
C GLN A 279 -5.91 14.68 0.14
N GLY A 280 -6.64 15.29 -0.78
CA GLY A 280 -7.11 16.68 -0.69
C GLY A 280 -8.45 16.88 0.02
N HIS A 281 -8.55 16.60 1.33
CA HIS A 281 -9.65 17.13 2.14
C HIS A 281 -9.43 18.64 2.38
N ILE A 282 -10.04 19.51 1.57
CA ILE A 282 -10.12 20.94 1.88
C ILE A 282 -11.57 21.28 2.22
N ARG A 283 -11.83 21.45 3.53
CA ARG A 283 -12.96 22.24 4.02
C ARG A 283 -12.90 23.63 3.38
N ASN A 284 -14.02 24.00 2.78
CA ASN A 284 -14.28 25.27 2.11
C ASN A 284 -13.73 26.50 2.86
N ILE A 285 -13.00 27.34 2.15
CA ILE A 285 -13.00 28.79 2.39
C ILE A 285 -14.35 29.29 1.88
N ALA A 286 -15.34 29.33 2.76
CA ALA A 286 -16.52 30.17 2.64
C ALA A 286 -17.11 30.39 4.03
N GLY A 287 -16.75 31.50 4.67
CA GLY A 287 -17.37 31.92 5.92
C GLY A 287 -16.44 32.69 6.86
N ARG A 288 -16.09 33.92 6.51
CA ARG A 288 -15.74 34.92 7.52
C ARG A 288 -16.94 35.11 8.45
N LYS A 289 -16.81 34.70 9.71
CA LYS A 289 -17.43 35.41 10.86
C LYS A 289 -16.40 35.47 11.99
N ASN A 290 -16.25 36.67 12.52
CA ASN A 290 -15.28 37.06 13.54
C ASN A 290 -15.52 36.36 14.89
N PRO A 291 -14.50 36.34 15.78
CA PRO A 291 -14.43 35.49 16.96
C PRO A 291 -15.26 36.05 18.11
N THR A 292 -16.06 35.20 18.76
CA THR A 292 -16.52 35.43 20.14
C THR A 292 -16.59 34.09 20.89
N GLU A 293 -16.01 34.12 22.08
CA GLU A 293 -16.03 33.23 23.23
C GLU A 293 -17.07 32.08 23.24
N TYR A 294 -16.65 30.85 23.52
CA TYR A 294 -16.92 30.17 24.81
C TYR A 294 -16.35 28.73 24.86
N LYS A 295 -15.58 28.51 25.94
CA LYS A 295 -15.32 27.30 26.76
C LYS A 295 -15.54 25.88 26.18
N GLY A 296 -14.42 25.14 26.13
CA GLY A 296 -14.16 24.01 27.02
C GLY A 296 -15.08 22.79 26.96
N SER A 297 -14.58 21.69 26.42
CA SER A 297 -14.61 20.40 27.12
C SER A 297 -13.62 19.43 26.46
N GLU A 298 -12.62 19.07 27.25
CA GLU A 298 -11.67 17.98 27.03
C GLU A 298 -12.44 16.65 26.94
N ALA A 299 -12.11 15.82 25.96
CA ALA A 299 -12.45 14.41 25.97
C ALA A 299 -11.16 13.61 26.22
N LEU A 300 -10.97 13.19 27.47
CA LEU A 300 -9.99 12.18 27.84
C LEU A 300 -10.44 10.78 27.37
N PRO A 301 -9.49 9.86 27.12
CA PRO A 301 -9.73 8.54 26.59
C PRO A 301 -10.14 7.56 27.70
N SER A 302 -11.19 6.77 27.47
CA SER A 302 -11.56 5.69 28.39
C SER A 302 -10.86 4.39 28.04
N ASP A 303 -10.16 3.91 29.07
CA ASP A 303 -9.34 2.71 29.18
C ASP A 303 -10.05 1.39 28.86
N VAL A 304 -9.19 0.44 28.50
CA VAL A 304 -9.38 -0.99 28.40
C VAL A 304 -9.42 -1.59 29.82
N THR A 305 -10.41 -2.42 30.12
CA THR A 305 -10.23 -3.54 31.06
C THR A 305 -11.02 -4.75 30.61
N ASP A 306 -10.30 -5.87 30.48
CA ASP A 306 -10.79 -7.22 30.29
C ASP A 306 -11.49 -7.77 31.54
N ASP A 307 -12.44 -8.68 31.27
CA ASP A 307 -12.58 -10.03 31.85
C ASP A 307 -13.73 -10.42 32.82
N GLU A 308 -14.28 -11.60 32.48
CA GLU A 308 -14.96 -12.65 33.24
C GLU A 308 -16.44 -12.57 33.73
N ARG A 309 -17.27 -13.33 32.99
CA ARG A 309 -18.14 -14.48 33.37
C ARG A 309 -19.18 -14.43 34.52
N TYR A 310 -20.37 -14.90 34.10
CA TYR A 310 -21.39 -15.72 34.81
C TYR A 310 -22.25 -15.04 35.89
N SER A 311 -23.52 -14.79 35.58
CA SER A 311 -24.62 -15.68 35.99
C SER A 311 -25.97 -15.15 35.53
N ASP A 312 -26.78 -16.10 35.09
CA ASP A 312 -28.16 -16.03 34.66
C ASP A 312 -29.08 -15.72 35.84
N THR A 313 -29.89 -14.67 35.75
CA THR A 313 -31.24 -14.53 36.36
C THR A 313 -31.82 -13.18 35.92
N GLY A 314 -32.25 -13.09 34.66
CA GLY A 314 -32.99 -11.95 34.11
C GLY A 314 -34.43 -12.36 33.81
N VAL A 315 -35.34 -11.85 34.62
CA VAL A 315 -36.79 -11.91 34.41
C VAL A 315 -37.14 -11.46 32.98
N PHE A 316 -37.94 -12.27 32.28
CA PHE A 316 -38.44 -11.99 30.94
C PHE A 316 -39.30 -10.72 30.96
N GLU A 317 -38.76 -9.59 30.49
CA GLU A 317 -39.57 -8.53 29.92
C GLU A 317 -39.80 -8.84 28.42
N PRO A 318 -41.05 -8.77 27.91
CA PRO A 318 -41.28 -8.90 26.49
C PRO A 318 -40.69 -7.69 25.77
N GLY A 319 -39.64 -7.92 24.97
CA GLY A 319 -39.07 -6.93 24.06
C GLY A 319 -40.07 -6.49 22.98
N PRO A 320 -39.86 -5.32 22.36
CA PRO A 320 -40.76 -4.80 21.35
C PRO A 320 -40.76 -5.72 20.12
N GLU A 321 -41.96 -6.01 19.60
CA GLU A 321 -42.17 -6.80 18.38
C GLU A 321 -41.22 -6.31 17.26
N GLU A 322 -40.35 -7.18 16.76
CA GLU A 322 -39.52 -6.89 15.59
C GLU A 322 -40.42 -6.75 14.37
N ASP A 323 -40.60 -5.50 13.94
CA ASP A 323 -41.30 -5.14 12.72
C ASP A 323 -40.58 -5.71 11.49
N ASN A 324 -40.97 -6.89 11.03
CA ASN A 324 -40.37 -7.62 9.89
C ASN A 324 -40.64 -6.99 8.50
N ARG A 325 -41.19 -5.77 8.42
CA ARG A 325 -41.48 -5.11 7.15
C ARG A 325 -40.21 -4.75 6.37
N PRO A 326 -40.20 -4.94 5.03
CA PRO A 326 -39.05 -4.59 4.20
C PRO A 326 -38.83 -3.07 4.21
N SER A 327 -37.57 -2.65 4.15
CA SER A 327 -37.18 -1.23 4.17
C SER A 327 -36.75 -0.73 2.80
N CYS A 328 -37.09 0.52 2.50
CA CYS A 328 -36.55 1.21 1.34
C CYS A 328 -35.05 1.41 1.49
N ARG A 329 -34.28 0.97 0.50
CA ARG A 329 -32.81 1.06 0.49
C ARG A 329 -32.29 2.51 0.58
N LYS A 330 -33.08 3.49 0.13
CA LYS A 330 -32.68 4.90 0.12
C LYS A 330 -33.02 5.65 1.41
N CYS A 331 -34.29 5.60 1.83
CA CYS A 331 -34.78 6.41 2.95
C CYS A 331 -35.01 5.61 4.23
N GLY A 332 -34.86 4.28 4.20
CA GLY A 332 -35.01 3.41 5.36
C GLY A 332 -36.44 3.17 5.82
N VAL A 333 -37.43 3.80 5.18
CA VAL A 333 -38.85 3.64 5.54
C VAL A 333 -39.28 2.19 5.31
N ARG A 334 -39.86 1.57 6.34
CA ARG A 334 -40.44 0.24 6.28
C ARG A 334 -41.90 0.32 5.81
N ASN A 335 -42.21 -0.38 4.73
CA ASN A 335 -43.55 -0.41 4.15
C ASN A 335 -43.73 -1.73 3.38
N ASP A 336 -44.95 -2.24 3.32
CA ASP A 336 -45.32 -3.42 2.53
C ASP A 336 -45.41 -3.11 1.04
N SER A 337 -45.58 -1.83 0.68
CA SER A 337 -45.76 -1.35 -0.70
C SER A 337 -44.46 -0.77 -1.30
N LEU A 338 -43.37 -1.52 -1.28
CA LEU A 338 -42.11 -1.10 -1.94
C LEU A 338 -42.03 -1.64 -3.37
N ILE A 339 -41.56 -0.80 -4.29
CA ILE A 339 -41.24 -1.21 -5.66
C ILE A 339 -39.84 -1.83 -5.71
N SER A 340 -39.67 -2.88 -6.51
CA SER A 340 -38.36 -3.49 -6.75
C SER A 340 -37.67 -2.87 -7.97
N CYS A 341 -36.33 -2.88 -7.97
CA CYS A 341 -35.58 -2.54 -9.17
C CYS A 341 -35.85 -3.57 -10.27
N GLN A 342 -36.44 -3.14 -11.40
CA GLN A 342 -36.85 -4.02 -12.51
C GLN A 342 -35.71 -4.85 -13.13
N LYS A 343 -34.45 -4.44 -12.95
CA LYS A 343 -33.29 -5.13 -13.53
C LYS A 343 -32.78 -6.28 -12.65
N CYS A 344 -32.71 -6.07 -11.32
CA CYS A 344 -32.13 -7.05 -10.41
C CYS A 344 -33.13 -7.70 -9.45
N ASN A 345 -34.33 -7.10 -9.31
CA ASN A 345 -35.40 -7.45 -8.37
C ASN A 345 -34.98 -7.57 -6.89
N SER A 346 -33.74 -7.19 -6.55
CA SER A 346 -33.15 -7.39 -5.20
C SER A 346 -33.16 -6.15 -4.32
N ALA A 347 -33.31 -4.95 -4.89
CA ALA A 347 -33.37 -3.69 -4.15
C ALA A 347 -34.79 -3.13 -4.16
N LEU A 348 -35.26 -2.67 -2.99
CA LEU A 348 -36.62 -2.18 -2.75
C LEU A 348 -36.63 -0.67 -2.46
N TYR A 349 -37.61 0.05 -3.01
CA TYR A 349 -37.73 1.50 -2.91
C TYR A 349 -39.18 1.93 -2.68
N CYS A 350 -39.38 3.07 -2.01
CA CYS A 350 -40.73 3.63 -1.83
C CYS A 350 -41.37 4.01 -3.16
N ASP A 351 -40.58 4.57 -4.07
CA ASP A 351 -41.02 5.10 -5.34
C ASP A 351 -39.85 5.20 -6.33
N LYS A 352 -40.16 5.63 -7.56
CA LYS A 352 -39.17 5.87 -8.61
C LYS A 352 -38.16 6.94 -8.21
N ALA A 353 -38.57 7.94 -7.42
CA ALA A 353 -37.68 9.01 -6.96
C ALA A 353 -36.60 8.49 -5.98
N CYS A 354 -36.95 7.57 -5.08
CA CYS A 354 -36.01 6.90 -4.20
C CYS A 354 -35.06 6.00 -4.96
N LEU A 355 -35.55 5.29 -6.00
CA LEU A 355 -34.70 4.52 -6.91
C LEU A 355 -33.71 5.41 -7.66
N GLU A 356 -34.18 6.51 -8.27
CA GLU A 356 -33.33 7.45 -9.02
C GLU A 356 -32.26 8.09 -8.11
N LYS A 357 -32.61 8.42 -6.86
CA LYS A 357 -31.67 8.96 -5.86
C LYS A 357 -30.67 7.95 -5.27
N ASP A 358 -30.95 6.66 -5.38
CA ASP A 358 -30.03 5.58 -4.97
C ASP A 358 -29.30 4.95 -6.16
N TRP A 359 -29.71 5.26 -7.38
CA TRP A 359 -29.29 4.57 -8.59
C TRP A 359 -27.77 4.48 -8.70
N ILE A 360 -27.05 5.57 -8.42
CA ILE A 360 -25.59 5.64 -8.44
C ILE A 360 -24.96 4.58 -7.51
N ARG A 361 -25.43 4.45 -6.27
CA ARG A 361 -24.93 3.43 -5.31
C ARG A 361 -25.43 2.02 -5.62
N HIS A 362 -26.62 1.90 -6.19
CA HIS A 362 -27.24 0.63 -6.50
C HIS A 362 -26.66 -0.01 -7.78
N LYS A 363 -26.32 0.80 -8.78
CA LYS A 363 -25.89 0.41 -10.13
C LYS A 363 -24.73 -0.59 -10.11
N PRO A 364 -23.67 -0.46 -9.27
CA PRO A 364 -22.60 -1.45 -9.19
C PRO A 364 -23.04 -2.82 -8.67
N LEU A 365 -24.14 -2.88 -7.92
CA LEU A 365 -24.70 -4.09 -7.32
C LEU A 365 -25.90 -4.62 -8.11
N CYS A 366 -26.22 -4.00 -9.24
CA CYS A 366 -27.39 -4.30 -10.06
C CYS A 366 -27.02 -5.24 -11.22
N ARG A 367 -27.95 -6.14 -11.59
CA ARG A 367 -27.81 -7.03 -12.75
C ARG A 367 -28.14 -6.27 -14.04
N LEU A 368 -27.28 -5.33 -14.42
CA LEU A 368 -27.52 -4.42 -15.56
C LEU A 368 -27.52 -5.08 -16.95
N GLY A 369 -27.12 -6.36 -17.04
CA GLY A 369 -27.02 -7.09 -18.32
C GLY A 369 -25.79 -6.72 -19.16
N ARG A 370 -24.93 -5.83 -18.66
CA ARG A 370 -23.62 -5.48 -19.24
C ARG A 370 -22.61 -5.27 -18.11
N PRO A 371 -21.30 -5.48 -18.36
CA PRO A 371 -20.27 -5.02 -17.44
C PRO A 371 -20.32 -3.48 -17.29
N LEU A 372 -19.93 -3.00 -16.11
CA LEU A 372 -19.63 -1.59 -15.91
C LEU A 372 -18.44 -1.21 -16.80
N ASP A 373 -18.47 0.00 -17.34
CA ASP A 373 -17.35 0.55 -18.10
C ASP A 373 -16.81 1.83 -17.48
N VAL A 374 -15.74 2.36 -18.07
CA VAL A 374 -15.02 3.54 -17.57
C VAL A 374 -15.92 4.77 -17.36
N VAL A 375 -17.04 4.87 -18.09
CA VAL A 375 -18.01 5.97 -17.93
C VAL A 375 -18.83 5.78 -16.66
N ASP A 376 -19.22 4.54 -16.35
CA ASP A 376 -19.94 4.24 -15.11
C ASP A 376 -19.07 4.55 -13.88
N ASP A 377 -17.79 4.15 -13.93
CA ASP A 377 -16.82 4.44 -12.86
C ASP A 377 -16.55 5.95 -12.72
N PHE A 378 -16.48 6.68 -13.83
CA PHE A 378 -16.26 8.13 -13.81
C PHE A 378 -17.46 8.91 -13.25
N ILE A 379 -18.69 8.51 -13.61
CA ILE A 379 -19.91 9.13 -13.08
C ILE A 379 -19.99 8.91 -11.57
N GLN A 380 -19.66 7.70 -11.09
CA GLN A 380 -19.58 7.40 -9.67
C GLN A 380 -18.61 8.37 -8.96
N ALA A 381 -17.40 8.52 -9.51
CA ALA A 381 -16.37 9.42 -8.97
C ALA A 381 -16.86 10.88 -8.89
N CYS A 382 -17.54 11.37 -9.92
CA CYS A 382 -18.11 12.73 -9.94
C CYS A 382 -19.21 12.95 -8.89
N HIS A 383 -20.02 11.92 -8.60
CA HIS A 383 -21.04 12.00 -7.54
C HIS A 383 -20.44 11.93 -6.13
N GLU A 384 -19.40 11.12 -5.96
CA GLU A 384 -18.64 11.00 -4.71
C GLU A 384 -17.71 12.20 -4.47
N LYS A 385 -17.52 13.04 -5.50
CA LYS A 385 -16.55 14.16 -5.52
C LYS A 385 -15.13 13.68 -5.24
N THR A 386 -14.84 12.45 -5.62
CA THR A 386 -13.53 11.82 -5.55
C THR A 386 -12.91 11.88 -6.94
N VAL A 387 -11.71 12.45 -7.06
CA VAL A 387 -11.02 12.43 -8.34
C VAL A 387 -10.76 10.96 -8.70
N PRO A 388 -11.04 10.50 -9.94
CA PRO A 388 -10.76 9.13 -10.32
C PRO A 388 -9.30 8.80 -10.00
N THR A 389 -9.02 7.61 -9.47
CA THR A 389 -7.64 7.14 -9.25
C THR A 389 -7.21 6.07 -10.23
N ASP A 390 -8.17 5.51 -10.95
CA ASP A 390 -7.96 4.54 -12.01
C ASP A 390 -7.36 5.21 -13.26
N ASN A 391 -6.29 4.61 -13.79
CA ASN A 391 -5.54 5.17 -14.91
C ASN A 391 -6.33 5.11 -16.23
N ASP A 392 -7.13 4.06 -16.43
CA ASP A 392 -7.93 3.90 -17.64
C ASP A 392 -9.07 4.93 -17.66
N VAL A 393 -9.67 5.21 -16.49
CA VAL A 393 -10.66 6.28 -16.33
C VAL A 393 -10.03 7.66 -16.54
N ALA A 394 -8.85 7.93 -15.98
CA ALA A 394 -8.14 9.21 -16.20
C ALA A 394 -7.81 9.46 -17.67
N MET A 395 -7.28 8.44 -18.35
CA MET A 395 -6.96 8.51 -19.77
C MET A 395 -8.22 8.74 -20.59
N ALA A 396 -9.30 7.99 -20.32
CA ALA A 396 -10.58 8.10 -21.03
C ALA A 396 -11.19 9.51 -20.97
N PHE A 397 -11.05 10.21 -19.85
CA PHE A 397 -11.65 11.54 -19.66
C PHE A 397 -10.67 12.71 -19.83
N GLY A 398 -9.48 12.44 -20.39
CA GLY A 398 -8.51 13.48 -20.78
C GLY A 398 -7.75 14.10 -19.62
N PHE A 399 -7.76 13.50 -18.43
CA PHE A 399 -6.97 13.99 -17.29
C PHE A 399 -5.48 13.93 -17.60
N CYS A 400 -5.05 12.90 -18.33
CA CYS A 400 -3.66 12.69 -18.70
C CYS A 400 -3.09 13.73 -19.68
N PHE A 401 -3.96 14.57 -20.25
CA PHE A 401 -3.54 15.71 -21.05
C PHE A 401 -2.89 16.80 -20.20
N PHE A 402 -3.39 17.03 -19.00
CA PHE A 402 -2.87 18.05 -18.10
C PHE A 402 -1.76 17.46 -17.23
N ILE A 403 -0.62 18.14 -17.14
CA ILE A 403 0.47 17.72 -16.24
C ILE A 403 0.29 18.29 -14.84
N SER A 404 -0.38 19.44 -14.74
CA SER A 404 -0.61 20.09 -13.46
C SER A 404 -1.78 19.46 -12.71
N GLY A 405 -1.55 19.06 -11.46
CA GLY A 405 -2.61 18.57 -10.58
C GLY A 405 -3.72 19.61 -10.36
N ALA A 406 -3.37 20.91 -10.41
CA ALA A 406 -4.36 21.98 -10.31
C ALA A 406 -5.27 22.04 -11.55
N ASP A 407 -4.72 21.82 -12.74
CA ASP A 407 -5.47 21.78 -14.00
C ASP A 407 -6.32 20.52 -14.09
N ARG A 408 -5.81 19.37 -13.62
CA ARG A 408 -6.63 18.15 -13.49
C ARG A 408 -7.79 18.33 -12.52
N GLN A 409 -7.54 18.94 -11.36
CA GLN A 409 -8.61 19.27 -10.40
C GLN A 409 -9.62 20.26 -10.99
N ARG A 410 -9.15 21.22 -11.79
CA ARG A 410 -10.00 22.17 -12.52
C ARG A 410 -10.89 21.44 -13.53
N LEU A 411 -10.32 20.54 -14.33
CA LEU A 411 -11.06 19.68 -15.25
C LEU A 411 -12.06 18.78 -14.52
N PHE A 412 -11.69 18.17 -13.39
CA PHE A 412 -12.58 17.32 -12.60
C PHE A 412 -13.80 18.09 -12.10
N ARG A 413 -13.61 19.32 -11.60
CA ARG A 413 -14.72 20.20 -11.19
C ARG A 413 -15.64 20.51 -12.35
N LEU A 414 -15.09 20.78 -13.53
CA LEU A 414 -15.86 21.04 -14.74
C LEU A 414 -16.75 19.84 -15.12
N TYR A 415 -16.21 18.61 -15.05
CA TYR A 415 -16.99 17.40 -15.25
C TYR A 415 -18.04 17.16 -14.15
N CYS A 416 -17.72 17.44 -12.89
CA CYS A 416 -18.68 17.37 -11.80
C CYS A 416 -19.86 18.33 -12.03
N ASP A 417 -19.61 19.54 -12.50
CA ASP A 417 -20.66 20.50 -12.83
C ASP A 417 -21.47 20.04 -14.06
N LEU A 418 -20.79 19.52 -15.09
CA LEU A 418 -21.41 18.96 -16.29
C LEU A 418 -22.43 17.85 -15.96
N ILE A 419 -22.04 16.91 -15.10
CA ILE A 419 -22.85 15.74 -14.72
C ILE A 419 -23.91 16.09 -13.68
N ASN A 420 -23.53 16.80 -12.61
CA ASN A 420 -24.42 17.02 -11.48
C ASN A 420 -25.34 18.24 -11.65
N GLN A 421 -24.98 19.22 -12.48
CA GLN A 421 -25.69 20.50 -12.56
C GLN A 421 -26.18 20.83 -13.98
N TRP A 422 -25.46 20.44 -15.03
CA TRP A 422 -25.81 20.83 -16.41
C TRP A 422 -26.66 19.78 -17.15
N GLY A 423 -27.08 18.73 -16.45
CA GLY A 423 -28.08 17.77 -16.94
C GLY A 423 -27.60 16.89 -18.08
N VAL A 424 -26.29 16.66 -18.22
CA VAL A 424 -25.74 15.72 -19.19
C VAL A 424 -26.13 14.29 -18.81
N SER A 425 -26.75 13.59 -19.77
CA SER A 425 -27.15 12.20 -19.55
C SER A 425 -25.96 11.24 -19.64
N GLU A 426 -26.06 10.08 -18.99
CA GLU A 426 -25.01 9.04 -19.06
C GLU A 426 -24.70 8.63 -20.51
N GLU A 427 -25.73 8.56 -21.37
CA GLU A 427 -25.59 8.15 -22.76
C GLU A 427 -24.91 9.23 -23.62
N GLU A 428 -25.22 10.49 -23.37
CA GLU A 428 -24.56 11.62 -24.04
C GLU A 428 -23.08 11.69 -23.70
N LEU A 429 -22.72 11.52 -22.42
CA LEU A 429 -21.32 11.47 -21.98
C LEU A 429 -20.58 10.29 -22.62
N ARG A 430 -21.23 9.12 -22.64
CA ARG A 430 -20.70 7.89 -23.24
C ARG A 430 -20.50 8.02 -24.75
N GLN A 431 -21.42 8.66 -25.45
CA GLN A 431 -21.30 8.92 -26.89
C GLN A 431 -20.17 9.91 -27.20
N ALA A 432 -20.04 10.97 -26.40
CA ALA A 432 -18.97 11.95 -26.55
C ALA A 432 -17.60 11.31 -26.31
N TRP A 433 -17.46 10.48 -25.26
CA TRP A 433 -16.24 9.72 -25.00
C TRP A 433 -15.90 8.78 -26.17
N LYS A 434 -16.84 7.95 -26.63
CA LYS A 434 -16.63 7.01 -27.74
C LYS A 434 -16.27 7.67 -29.07
N SER A 435 -16.76 8.90 -29.28
CA SER A 435 -16.53 9.66 -30.52
C SER A 435 -15.34 10.62 -30.44
N ASP A 436 -14.60 10.62 -29.32
CA ASP A 436 -13.54 11.60 -29.00
C ASP A 436 -14.01 13.07 -29.12
N LYS A 437 -15.24 13.33 -28.66
CA LYS A 437 -15.91 14.65 -28.71
C LYS A 437 -16.14 15.27 -27.33
N LEU A 438 -15.28 14.94 -26.37
CA LEU A 438 -15.41 15.43 -24.99
C LEU A 438 -15.25 16.95 -24.91
N ARG A 439 -14.33 17.53 -25.68
CA ARG A 439 -14.10 18.98 -25.77
C ARG A 439 -15.36 19.70 -26.26
N GLU A 440 -15.94 19.21 -27.34
CA GLU A 440 -17.14 19.74 -27.98
C GLU A 440 -18.35 19.62 -27.07
N LEU A 441 -18.50 18.50 -26.35
CA LEU A 441 -19.56 18.33 -25.35
C LEU A 441 -19.48 19.40 -24.27
N ILE A 442 -18.30 19.59 -23.68
CA ILE A 442 -18.07 20.57 -22.61
C ILE A 442 -18.31 21.99 -23.14
N GLN A 443 -17.82 22.30 -24.35
CA GLN A 443 -18.01 23.60 -24.97
C GLN A 443 -19.49 23.89 -25.26
N PHE A 444 -20.21 22.93 -25.85
CA PHE A 444 -21.61 23.05 -26.20
C PHE A 444 -22.47 23.25 -24.94
N ARG A 445 -22.33 22.35 -23.95
CA ARG A 445 -23.09 22.44 -22.69
C ARG A 445 -22.73 23.68 -21.88
N GLY A 446 -21.44 24.03 -21.82
CA GLY A 446 -20.96 25.23 -21.16
C GLY A 446 -21.49 26.53 -21.78
N SER A 447 -21.75 26.55 -23.10
CA SER A 447 -22.34 27.73 -23.77
C SER A 447 -23.80 27.98 -23.38
N GLN A 448 -24.51 26.95 -22.91
CA GLN A 448 -25.92 27.02 -22.53
C GLN A 448 -26.12 27.49 -21.09
N VAL A 449 -25.06 27.52 -20.28
CA VAL A 449 -25.16 27.92 -18.87
C VAL A 449 -24.97 29.43 -18.73
N PRO A 450 -25.94 30.17 -18.14
CA PRO A 450 -25.85 31.62 -17.99
C PRO A 450 -24.97 32.02 -16.80
N CYS A 451 -23.70 31.62 -16.81
CA CYS A 451 -22.72 31.91 -15.76
C CYS A 451 -21.39 32.38 -16.36
N SER A 452 -20.89 33.53 -15.91
CA SER A 452 -19.61 34.10 -16.38
C SER A 452 -18.41 33.25 -15.96
N ILE A 453 -18.46 32.65 -14.77
CA ILE A 453 -17.41 31.77 -14.25
C ILE A 453 -17.29 30.53 -15.14
N ILE A 454 -18.42 29.89 -15.46
CA ILE A 454 -18.45 28.70 -16.32
C ILE A 454 -17.91 29.00 -17.73
N ARG A 455 -18.27 30.16 -18.29
CA ARG A 455 -17.73 30.59 -19.59
C ARG A 455 -16.20 30.79 -19.55
N HIS A 456 -15.65 31.23 -18.43
CA HIS A 456 -14.20 31.33 -18.24
C HIS A 456 -13.53 29.95 -18.16
N GLU A 457 -14.13 29.01 -17.41
CA GLU A 457 -13.62 27.63 -17.29
C GLU A 457 -13.64 26.90 -18.64
N VAL A 458 -14.74 27.03 -19.40
CA VAL A 458 -14.87 26.43 -20.74
C VAL A 458 -13.87 27.07 -21.71
N ARG A 459 -13.69 28.41 -21.65
CA ARG A 459 -12.71 29.10 -22.49
C ARG A 459 -11.29 28.63 -22.22
N TRP A 460 -10.94 28.40 -20.95
CA TRP A 460 -9.64 27.83 -20.58
C TRP A 460 -9.41 26.46 -21.24
N LEU A 461 -10.39 25.55 -21.17
CA LEU A 461 -10.25 24.24 -21.80
C LEU A 461 -10.14 24.34 -23.33
N VAL A 462 -10.94 25.21 -23.94
CA VAL A 462 -10.97 25.40 -25.41
C VAL A 462 -9.66 26.00 -25.95
N GLN A 463 -8.83 26.65 -25.13
CA GLN A 463 -7.49 27.10 -25.55
C GLN A 463 -6.51 25.95 -25.78
N HIS A 464 -6.84 24.73 -25.35
CA HIS A 464 -6.01 23.54 -25.52
C HIS A 464 -6.48 22.69 -26.71
N ASP A 465 -5.94 22.99 -27.90
CA ASP A 465 -6.40 22.36 -29.15
C ASP A 465 -6.21 20.85 -29.25
N ARG A 466 -5.34 20.29 -28.41
CA ARG A 466 -5.01 18.86 -28.36
C ARG A 466 -5.70 18.10 -27.22
N PHE A 467 -6.58 18.74 -26.45
CA PHE A 467 -7.31 18.08 -25.38
C PHE A 467 -8.28 17.03 -25.95
N GLY A 468 -8.24 15.80 -25.42
CA GLY A 468 -9.08 14.70 -25.88
C GLY A 468 -8.90 13.42 -25.06
N SER A 469 -9.72 12.40 -25.35
CA SER A 469 -9.64 11.09 -24.70
C SER A 469 -8.36 10.37 -25.14
N GLY A 470 -7.63 9.79 -24.18
CA GLY A 470 -6.39 9.05 -24.45
C GLY A 470 -5.18 9.91 -24.82
N VAL A 471 -5.32 11.24 -24.84
CA VAL A 471 -4.18 12.13 -25.08
C VAL A 471 -3.35 12.26 -23.80
N VAL A 472 -2.08 11.86 -23.89
CA VAL A 472 -1.13 11.90 -22.78
C VAL A 472 -0.03 12.93 -23.07
N THR A 473 0.17 13.86 -22.14
CA THR A 473 1.28 14.82 -22.22
C THR A 473 2.45 14.32 -21.38
N ASN A 474 3.63 14.19 -22.00
CA ASN A 474 4.84 13.77 -21.31
C ASN A 474 5.42 14.95 -20.51
N PHE A 475 5.90 14.69 -19.30
CA PHE A 475 6.63 15.67 -18.50
C PHE A 475 7.84 16.29 -19.22
N GLY A 476 8.47 15.56 -20.17
CA GLY A 476 9.48 16.10 -21.07
C GLY A 476 9.02 17.35 -21.82
N THR A 477 7.75 17.45 -22.21
CA THR A 477 7.19 18.65 -22.85
C THR A 477 7.14 19.85 -21.90
N VAL A 478 6.87 19.62 -20.61
CA VAL A 478 6.95 20.69 -19.59
C VAL A 478 8.38 21.17 -19.42
N LEU A 479 9.35 20.24 -19.44
CA LEU A 479 10.76 20.57 -19.36
C LEU A 479 11.24 21.37 -20.58
N GLU A 480 10.75 21.06 -21.78
CA GLU A 480 11.08 21.86 -22.97
C GLU A 480 10.42 23.25 -22.96
N THR A 481 9.15 23.35 -22.58
CA THR A 481 8.42 24.63 -22.54
C THR A 481 8.87 25.55 -21.40
N SER A 482 9.44 24.98 -20.33
CA SER A 482 9.93 25.72 -19.16
C SER A 482 11.35 26.28 -19.32
N ARG A 483 12.00 26.10 -20.49
CA ARG A 483 13.40 26.52 -20.73
C ARG A 483 13.64 28.01 -20.50
N HIS A 484 12.61 28.84 -20.63
CA HIS A 484 12.69 30.28 -20.36
C HIS A 484 13.18 30.60 -18.93
N ILE A 485 13.06 29.67 -17.97
CA ILE A 485 13.54 29.79 -16.59
C ILE A 485 15.07 29.71 -16.51
N LEU A 486 15.70 28.96 -17.43
CA LEU A 486 17.15 28.82 -17.51
C LEU A 486 17.79 30.12 -17.99
N ASN A 487 19.08 30.30 -17.70
CA ASN A 487 19.85 31.40 -18.25
C ASN A 487 19.99 31.27 -19.78
N PRO A 488 20.35 32.34 -20.52
CA PRO A 488 20.41 32.32 -21.98
C PRO A 488 21.34 31.25 -22.58
N LEU A 489 22.45 30.92 -21.92
CA LEU A 489 23.40 29.91 -22.40
C LEU A 489 22.78 28.51 -22.32
N ASP A 490 22.20 28.17 -21.17
CA ASP A 490 21.58 26.88 -20.90
C ASP A 490 20.31 26.64 -21.73
N ARG A 491 19.65 27.71 -22.20
CA ARG A 491 18.53 27.61 -23.14
C ARG A 491 18.92 27.03 -24.49
N THR A 492 20.20 26.96 -24.84
CA THR A 492 20.65 26.45 -26.15
C THR A 492 20.93 24.94 -26.15
N VAL A 493 21.14 24.34 -24.98
CA VAL A 493 21.46 22.91 -24.85
C VAL A 493 20.21 22.09 -24.51
N PRO A 494 20.07 20.85 -25.01
CA PRO A 494 18.98 19.97 -24.57
C PRO A 494 18.98 19.83 -23.05
N TRP A 495 17.81 19.92 -22.41
CA TRP A 495 17.72 19.91 -20.94
C TRP A 495 18.32 18.63 -20.35
N GLN A 496 18.24 17.50 -21.06
CA GLN A 496 18.81 16.21 -20.66
C GLN A 496 20.33 16.25 -20.49
N THR A 497 20.99 17.22 -21.11
CA THR A 497 22.44 17.41 -21.13
C THR A 497 22.91 18.58 -20.27
N LEU A 498 22.00 19.21 -19.52
CA LEU A 498 22.28 20.36 -18.67
C LEU A 498 23.36 20.00 -17.64
N LYS A 499 24.40 20.83 -17.55
CA LYS A 499 25.49 20.70 -16.59
C LYS A 499 25.55 21.95 -15.69
N PRO A 500 26.04 21.83 -14.44
CA PRO A 500 26.40 20.59 -13.75
C PRO A 500 25.16 19.73 -13.40
N ARG A 501 25.38 18.50 -12.94
CA ARG A 501 24.29 17.52 -12.68
C ARG A 501 23.25 18.07 -11.70
N GLU A 502 23.70 18.78 -10.69
CA GLU A 502 22.86 19.38 -9.64
C GLU A 502 21.90 20.42 -10.23
N LYS A 503 22.32 21.11 -11.30
CA LYS A 503 21.50 22.05 -12.04
C LYS A 503 20.39 21.34 -12.80
N HIS A 504 20.70 20.22 -13.45
CA HIS A 504 19.70 19.37 -14.11
C HIS A 504 18.64 18.88 -13.13
N GLU A 505 19.06 18.31 -11.99
CA GLU A 505 18.15 17.78 -10.98
C GLU A 505 17.28 18.87 -10.34
N ALA A 506 17.86 20.06 -10.10
CA ALA A 506 17.12 21.23 -9.64
C ALA A 506 16.10 21.70 -10.69
N TYR A 507 16.45 21.67 -11.98
CA TYR A 507 15.54 22.07 -13.06
C TYR A 507 14.33 21.14 -13.17
N VAL A 508 14.56 19.83 -13.07
CA VAL A 508 13.48 18.83 -13.05
C VAL A 508 12.55 19.08 -11.86
N PHE A 509 13.08 19.21 -10.65
CA PHE A 509 12.28 19.50 -9.45
C PHE A 509 11.52 20.83 -9.56
N TRP A 510 12.17 21.87 -10.07
CA TRP A 510 11.56 23.19 -10.23
C TRP A 510 10.34 23.12 -11.13
N CYS A 511 10.45 22.43 -12.27
CA CYS A 511 9.33 22.19 -13.16
C CYS A 511 8.26 21.33 -12.49
N GLN A 512 8.65 20.33 -11.70
CA GLN A 512 7.75 19.42 -10.99
C GLN A 512 6.87 20.19 -10.01
N ILE A 513 7.48 20.94 -9.08
CA ILE A 513 6.75 21.64 -8.01
C ILE A 513 5.91 22.81 -8.51
N ARG A 514 6.34 23.49 -9.59
CA ARG A 514 5.53 24.53 -10.26
C ARG A 514 4.27 23.97 -10.88
N ASN A 515 4.31 22.74 -11.38
CA ASN A 515 3.14 22.03 -11.91
C ASN A 515 2.40 21.25 -10.82
N GLY A 516 2.66 21.52 -9.54
CA GLY A 516 1.96 20.88 -8.44
C GLY A 516 2.37 19.43 -8.19
N LEU A 517 3.42 18.94 -8.85
CA LEU A 517 3.98 17.63 -8.62
C LEU A 517 5.02 17.69 -7.49
N MET A 518 5.09 16.68 -6.64
CA MET A 518 6.15 16.52 -5.64
C MET A 518 7.06 15.36 -6.01
N PRO A 519 8.31 15.33 -5.50
CA PRO A 519 9.14 14.15 -5.55
C PRO A 519 8.44 12.99 -4.85
N ASP A 520 8.67 11.79 -5.36
CA ASP A 520 8.22 10.52 -4.79
C ASP A 520 9.40 9.83 -4.07
N VAL A 521 9.13 8.87 -3.19
CA VAL A 521 10.12 8.20 -2.33
C VAL A 521 11.28 7.55 -3.09
N ASP A 522 11.11 7.30 -4.38
CA ASP A 522 12.09 6.70 -5.28
C ASP A 522 12.93 7.70 -6.08
N GLU A 523 12.63 9.00 -5.96
CA GLU A 523 13.38 10.09 -6.60
C GLU A 523 14.55 10.56 -5.73
N ASP A 524 15.69 10.86 -6.34
CA ASP A 524 16.85 11.42 -5.63
C ASP A 524 16.46 12.71 -4.86
N ASN A 525 15.61 13.53 -5.47
CA ASN A 525 15.10 14.77 -4.88
C ASN A 525 14.25 14.57 -3.61
N TRP A 526 13.69 13.38 -3.37
CA TRP A 526 12.99 13.07 -2.12
C TRP A 526 13.91 13.21 -0.90
N ILE A 527 15.16 12.77 -1.05
CA ILE A 527 16.17 12.86 0.00
C ILE A 527 16.85 14.23 -0.06
N PHE A 528 17.33 14.63 -1.24
CA PHE A 528 18.14 15.85 -1.37
C PHE A 528 17.39 17.15 -1.09
N LEU A 529 16.05 17.13 -1.18
CA LEU A 529 15.18 18.25 -0.82
C LEU A 529 14.35 17.95 0.44
N GLY A 530 14.71 16.92 1.20
CA GLY A 530 14.20 16.68 2.55
C GLY A 530 12.75 16.24 2.66
N PHE A 531 12.11 15.79 1.59
CA PHE A 531 10.77 15.17 1.66
C PHE A 531 10.77 13.90 2.51
N CYS A 532 11.89 13.17 2.59
CA CYS A 532 12.04 12.03 3.49
C CYS A 532 11.95 12.37 4.99
N THR A 533 11.90 13.65 5.34
CA THR A 533 11.80 14.08 6.74
C THR A 533 10.36 14.26 7.22
N ALA A 534 9.40 14.30 6.31
CA ALA A 534 7.98 14.33 6.64
C ALA A 534 7.52 12.99 7.23
N SER A 535 6.75 13.03 8.32
CA SER A 535 6.23 11.81 8.97
C SER A 535 4.96 11.27 8.32
N ASP A 536 4.21 12.11 7.61
CA ASP A 536 2.96 11.73 6.97
C ASP A 536 2.67 12.55 5.70
N ALA A 537 1.54 12.24 5.07
CA ALA A 537 1.05 12.91 3.87
C ALA A 537 0.81 14.41 4.07
N SER A 538 0.31 14.82 5.24
CA SER A 538 0.02 16.22 5.55
C SER A 538 1.31 17.02 5.66
N GLU A 539 2.31 16.50 6.37
CA GLU A 539 3.64 17.13 6.46
C GLU A 539 4.33 17.19 5.10
N THR A 540 4.26 16.11 4.31
CA THR A 540 4.81 16.04 2.94
C THR A 540 4.20 17.14 2.08
N GLN A 541 2.87 17.29 2.16
CA GLN A 541 2.14 18.33 1.46
C GLN A 541 2.48 19.74 1.96
N GLY A 542 2.67 19.92 3.26
CA GLY A 542 3.14 21.17 3.86
C GLY A 542 4.50 21.58 3.28
N LEU A 543 5.47 20.66 3.23
CA LEU A 543 6.77 20.92 2.64
C LEU A 543 6.68 21.22 1.14
N ALA A 544 5.84 20.51 0.39
CA ALA A 544 5.60 20.80 -1.03
C ALA A 544 5.05 22.22 -1.24
N GLN A 545 4.16 22.68 -0.35
CA GLN A 545 3.63 24.05 -0.39
C GLN A 545 4.73 25.09 -0.11
N LEU A 546 5.60 24.84 0.87
CA LEU A 546 6.75 25.71 1.14
C LEU A 546 7.68 25.81 -0.07
N TYR A 547 8.01 24.69 -0.70
CA TYR A 547 8.80 24.70 -1.94
C TYR A 547 8.10 25.43 -3.08
N ARG A 548 6.78 25.29 -3.22
CA ARG A 548 6.02 26.03 -4.25
C ARG A 548 6.08 27.54 -4.02
N LEU A 549 5.94 27.99 -2.77
CA LEU A 549 6.10 29.40 -2.41
C LEU A 549 7.53 29.87 -2.65
N LEU A 550 8.53 29.05 -2.32
CA LEU A 550 9.93 29.36 -2.54
C LEU A 550 10.22 29.57 -4.03
N VAL A 551 9.78 28.64 -4.88
CA VAL A 551 9.98 28.69 -6.32
C VAL A 551 9.22 29.85 -7.00
N GLN A 552 8.15 30.35 -6.38
CA GLN A 552 7.48 31.58 -6.82
C GLN A 552 8.23 32.85 -6.46
N ARG A 553 9.02 32.84 -5.38
CA ARG A 553 9.72 34.02 -4.84
C ARG A 553 11.20 34.08 -5.25
N ALA A 554 11.82 32.93 -5.45
CA ALA A 554 13.22 32.78 -5.83
C ALA A 554 13.40 32.78 -7.35
N ASN A 555 14.61 33.11 -7.81
CA ASN A 555 15.02 32.80 -9.17
C ASN A 555 15.67 31.40 -9.22
N PHE A 556 15.70 30.80 -10.40
CA PHE A 556 16.21 29.44 -10.56
C PHE A 556 17.71 29.31 -10.26
N GLU A 557 18.49 30.36 -10.56
CA GLU A 557 19.94 30.38 -10.36
C GLU A 557 20.29 30.29 -8.87
N ASP A 558 19.64 31.12 -8.03
CA ASP A 558 19.76 31.06 -6.57
C ASP A 558 19.35 29.67 -6.03
N PHE A 559 18.30 29.08 -6.59
CA PHE A 559 17.79 27.79 -6.12
C PHE A 559 18.72 26.62 -6.40
N TRP A 560 19.18 26.46 -7.64
CA TRP A 560 20.05 25.32 -7.94
C TRP A 560 21.41 25.47 -7.25
N GLN A 561 21.92 26.69 -7.09
CA GLN A 561 23.14 26.96 -6.33
C GLN A 561 22.95 26.67 -4.84
N ALA A 562 21.82 27.07 -4.25
CA ALA A 562 21.50 26.73 -2.85
C ALA A 562 21.36 25.22 -2.66
N ARG A 563 20.79 24.49 -3.62
CA ARG A 563 20.74 23.03 -3.60
C ARG A 563 22.14 22.43 -3.64
N ALA A 564 22.95 22.83 -4.63
CA ALA A 564 24.31 22.30 -4.82
C ALA A 564 25.24 22.60 -3.64
N SER A 565 25.08 23.76 -2.99
CA SER A 565 25.84 24.16 -1.80
C SER A 565 25.16 23.79 -0.48
N SER A 566 24.03 23.08 -0.51
CA SER A 566 23.23 22.71 0.66
C SER A 566 22.78 23.87 1.56
N LYS A 567 22.60 25.04 0.95
CA LYS A 567 22.11 26.28 1.57
C LYS A 567 20.60 26.46 1.41
N MET A 568 19.84 25.37 1.25
CA MET A 568 18.39 25.44 1.08
C MET A 568 17.69 26.12 2.26
N VAL A 569 18.16 25.88 3.50
CA VAL A 569 17.63 26.55 4.71
C VAL A 569 17.84 28.07 4.65
N GLU A 570 19.02 28.51 4.21
CA GLU A 570 19.33 29.94 4.03
C GLU A 570 18.45 30.56 2.94
N LEU A 571 18.19 29.82 1.86
CA LEU A 571 17.32 30.27 0.78
C LEU A 571 15.86 30.42 1.26
N PHE A 572 15.34 29.47 2.04
CA PHE A 572 14.02 29.62 2.68
C PHE A 572 13.95 30.85 3.58
N GLN A 573 14.99 31.09 4.40
CA GLN A 573 15.08 32.28 5.25
C GLN A 573 15.10 33.58 4.42
N LYS A 574 15.90 33.64 3.36
CA LYS A 574 15.99 34.79 2.43
C LYS A 574 14.64 35.17 1.85
N HIS A 575 13.76 34.18 1.61
CA HIS A 575 12.44 34.39 1.03
C HIS A 575 11.30 34.44 2.06
N GLY A 576 11.62 34.61 3.35
CA GLY A 576 10.62 34.78 4.42
C GLY A 576 9.79 33.52 4.68
N LEU A 577 10.40 32.35 4.54
CA LEU A 577 9.81 31.02 4.81
C LEU A 577 10.62 30.25 5.88
N GLY A 578 11.45 30.99 6.63
CA GLY A 578 12.41 30.43 7.57
C GLY A 578 11.77 29.84 8.82
N ASP A 579 10.65 30.38 9.27
CA ASP A 579 9.96 29.93 10.48
C ASP A 579 9.18 28.64 10.20
N GLU A 580 8.51 28.54 9.06
CA GLU A 580 7.77 27.36 8.64
C GLU A 580 8.70 26.20 8.28
N ILE A 581 9.85 26.45 7.63
CA ILE A 581 10.78 25.36 7.35
C ILE A 581 11.44 24.81 8.63
N ARG A 582 11.52 25.61 9.70
CA ARG A 582 12.02 25.15 11.00
C ARG A 582 11.07 24.19 11.71
N THR A 583 9.78 24.25 11.41
CA THR A 583 8.80 23.29 11.95
C THR A 583 8.88 21.95 11.24
N VAL A 584 9.46 21.90 10.03
CA VAL A 584 9.69 20.64 9.32
C VAL A 584 10.80 19.86 10.02
N ARG A 585 10.39 18.73 10.59
CA ARG A 585 11.21 17.90 11.47
C ARG A 585 12.51 17.49 10.79
N ASN A 586 13.64 17.54 11.50
CA ASN A 586 14.96 17.10 11.02
C ASN A 586 15.44 17.73 9.70
N PHE A 587 14.69 18.64 9.08
CA PHE A 587 14.99 19.21 7.77
C PHE A 587 16.33 19.95 7.80
N LYS A 588 16.52 20.83 8.79
CA LYS A 588 17.77 21.56 8.98
C LYS A 588 18.96 20.63 9.21
N LEU A 589 18.79 19.58 10.02
CA LEU A 589 19.82 18.59 10.29
C LEU A 589 20.20 17.84 9.01
N LEU A 590 19.22 17.38 8.24
CA LEU A 590 19.44 16.71 6.97
C LEU A 590 20.15 17.62 5.97
N MET A 591 19.69 18.85 5.78
CA MET A 591 20.34 19.81 4.87
C MET A 591 21.79 20.08 5.27
N SER A 592 22.10 20.18 6.57
CA SER A 592 23.49 20.32 7.05
C SER A 592 24.34 19.06 6.80
N ALA A 593 23.75 17.87 6.90
CA ALA A 593 24.43 16.62 6.58
C ALA A 593 24.76 16.56 5.08
N ILE A 594 23.82 16.97 4.21
CA ILE A 594 24.02 17.07 2.76
C ILE A 594 25.12 18.10 2.42
N SER A 595 25.27 19.19 3.19
CA SER A 595 26.39 20.13 3.00
C SER A 595 27.74 19.46 3.20
N THR A 596 27.84 18.66 4.26
CA THR A 596 29.05 17.90 4.60
C THR A 596 29.33 16.83 3.55
N TRP A 597 28.29 16.37 2.86
CA TRP A 597 28.38 15.41 1.78
C TRP A 597 29.08 16.01 0.55
N HIS A 598 28.60 17.14 0.04
CA HIS A 598 29.18 17.77 -1.15
C HIS A 598 30.63 18.23 -0.95
N GLN A 599 30.99 18.72 0.24
CA GLN A 599 32.36 19.16 0.53
C GLN A 599 33.39 18.01 0.50
N ASN A 600 33.02 16.82 0.98
CA ASN A 600 33.92 15.67 0.97
C ASN A 600 34.12 15.05 -0.43
N ALA A 601 33.11 15.15 -1.31
CA ALA A 601 33.21 14.70 -2.70
C ALA A 601 34.04 15.67 -3.58
N SER A 602 34.04 16.96 -3.22
CA SER A 602 34.80 18.00 -3.95
C SER A 602 36.31 18.01 -3.62
N GLY A 603 36.72 17.33 -2.55
CA GLY A 603 38.13 17.23 -2.11
C GLY A 603 38.94 16.13 -2.79
N ALA A 604 38.31 15.26 -3.58
CA ALA A 604 38.98 14.27 -4.43
C ALA A 604 39.34 14.90 -5.78
N VAL A 605 40.31 15.81 -5.78
CA VAL A 605 40.96 16.27 -7.02
C VAL A 605 41.80 15.11 -7.56
N GLU A 606 41.53 14.69 -8.79
CA GLU A 606 42.30 13.70 -9.52
C GLU A 606 43.80 14.07 -9.49
N PRO A 607 44.71 13.14 -9.09
CA PRO A 607 46.12 13.39 -9.28
C PRO A 607 46.43 13.38 -10.78
N SER A 608 47.08 14.46 -11.21
CA SER A 608 47.62 14.75 -12.54
C SER A 608 48.34 13.60 -13.23
#